data_AF-F2DSP9-F1
#
_entry.id   AF-F2DSP9-F1
#
_cell.length_a   1.000
_cell.length_b   1.000
_cell.length_c   1.000
_cell.angle_alpha   90.00
_cell.angle_beta   90.00
_cell.angle_gamma   90.00
#
_symmetry.space_group_name_H-M   'P 1'
#
loop_
_entity.id
_entity.type
_entity.pdbx_description
1 polymer ?
#
loop_
_entity_poly.entity_id
_entity_poly.type
_entity_poly.pdbx_seq_one_letter_code
_entity_poly.pdbx_strand_id
1 'polypeptide(L)'
;CYRARSAYKLLQIDDIFHIFQDVQRVVDLCGAPGSWSQVCRKKLGEKGLFASREEGQGERIVSVDLQETAPIDNVHHIVGDITKG
;
A
#
# COMPACT_ATOMS: atom_id res chain seq x y z
N CYS A 1 6.31 -11.49 -7.61
CA CYS A 1 6.79 -11.96 -6.29
C CYS A 1 6.77 -10.78 -5.32
N TYR A 2 6.49 -11.01 -4.02
CA TYR A 2 6.55 -9.95 -3.00
C TYR A 2 7.98 -9.75 -2.48
N ARG A 3 8.32 -8.51 -2.10
CA ARG A 3 9.68 -8.12 -1.66
C ARG A 3 10.09 -8.69 -0.30
N ALA A 4 9.13 -9.08 0.54
CA ALA A 4 9.40 -9.70 1.84
C ALA A 4 8.31 -10.71 2.21
N ARG A 5 8.65 -11.66 3.09
CA ARG A 5 7.71 -12.68 3.60
C ARG A 5 6.62 -12.10 4.50
N SER A 6 6.79 -10.89 5.02
CA SER A 6 5.77 -10.19 5.81
C SER A 6 4.49 -9.94 5.02
N ALA A 7 4.54 -9.89 3.69
CA ALA A 7 3.34 -9.79 2.83
C ALA A 7 2.30 -10.89 3.11
N TYR A 8 2.74 -12.11 3.42
CA TYR A 8 1.82 -13.22 3.70
C TYR A 8 1.04 -13.03 5.00
N LYS A 9 1.59 -12.30 5.98
CA LYS A 9 0.87 -11.97 7.21
C LYS A 9 -0.32 -11.06 6.91
N LEU A 10 -0.13 -10.04 6.08
CA LEU A 10 -1.20 -9.13 5.69
C LEU A 10 -2.28 -9.85 4.87
N LEU A 11 -1.89 -10.77 3.99
CA LEU A 11 -2.84 -11.62 3.26
C LEU A 11 -3.64 -12.54 4.19
N GLN A 12 -3.01 -13.14 5.19
CA GLN A 12 -3.70 -13.96 6.20
C GLN A 12 -4.66 -13.13 7.06
N ILE A 13 -4.26 -11.92 7.45
CA ILE A 13 -5.14 -10.99 8.17
C ILE A 13 -6.36 -10.64 7.31
N ASP A 14 -6.17 -10.33 6.04
CA ASP A 14 -7.29 -10.04 5.13
C ASP A 14 -8.21 -11.25 4.89
N ASP A 15 -7.66 -12.46 4.84
CA ASP A 15 -8.46 -13.68 4.69
C ASP A 15 -9.42 -13.90 5.88
N ILE A 16 -8.99 -13.56 7.09
CA ILE A 16 -9.76 -13.75 8.32
C ILE A 16 -10.71 -12.58 8.59
N PHE A 17 -10.24 -11.35 8.39
CA PHE A 17 -10.93 -10.13 8.83
C PHE A 17 -11.51 -9.30 7.69
N HIS A 18 -11.24 -9.68 6.43
CA HIS A 18 -11.71 -8.99 5.22
C HIS A 18 -11.39 -7.48 5.25
N ILE A 19 -10.22 -7.12 5.77
CA ILE A 19 -9.84 -5.73 6.03
C ILE A 19 -9.85 -4.86 4.76
N PHE A 20 -9.72 -5.46 3.57
CA PHE A 20 -9.78 -4.70 2.33
C PHE A 20 -11.21 -4.44 1.82
N GLN A 21 -12.28 -5.01 2.38
CA GLN A 21 -13.63 -5.02 1.79
C GLN A 21 -14.18 -3.65 1.40
N ASP A 22 -14.02 -2.62 2.23
CA ASP A 22 -14.52 -1.26 1.95
C ASP A 22 -13.42 -0.19 1.96
N VAL A 23 -12.16 -0.61 1.75
CA VAL A 23 -11.01 0.29 1.71
C VAL A 23 -10.91 0.99 0.36
N GLN A 24 -10.78 2.32 0.40
CA GLN A 24 -10.49 3.16 -0.75
C GLN A 24 -9.07 3.75 -0.75
N ARG A 25 -8.49 3.95 0.44
CA ARG A 25 -7.16 4.56 0.63
C ARG A 25 -6.41 3.81 1.71
N VAL A 26 -5.10 3.70 1.56
CA VAL A 26 -4.21 3.02 2.50
C VAL A 26 -3.03 3.92 2.84
N VAL A 27 -2.67 3.93 4.13
CA VAL A 27 -1.40 4.48 4.62
C VAL A 27 -0.58 3.32 5.19
N ASP A 28 0.61 3.09 4.64
CA ASP A 28 1.56 2.04 5.03
C ASP A 28 2.76 2.66 5.74
N LEU A 29 2.72 2.68 7.08
CA LEU A 29 3.75 3.28 7.93
C LEU A 29 4.86 2.26 8.22
N CYS A 30 6.12 2.71 8.20
CA CYS A 30 7.30 1.85 8.27
C CYS A 30 7.29 0.79 7.17
N GLY A 31 6.94 1.23 5.95
CA GLY A 31 6.62 0.36 4.84
C GLY A 31 7.81 -0.31 4.16
N ALA A 32 9.06 0.13 4.38
CA ALA A 32 10.22 -0.39 3.66
C ALA A 32 10.44 -1.90 3.97
N PRO A 33 10.70 -2.76 2.96
CA PRO A 33 10.99 -2.49 1.54
C PRO A 33 9.77 -2.41 0.60
N GLY A 34 8.55 -2.28 1.14
CA GLY A 34 7.30 -2.04 0.40
C GLY A 34 6.44 -3.29 0.18
N SER A 35 6.69 -4.39 0.92
CA SER A 35 5.97 -5.66 0.67
C SER A 35 4.47 -5.60 0.99
N TRP A 36 4.06 -4.80 1.99
CA TRP A 36 2.66 -4.58 2.33
C TRP A 36 2.00 -3.65 1.32
N SER A 37 2.65 -2.56 0.93
CA SER A 37 2.26 -1.74 -0.22
C SER A 37 2.01 -2.54 -1.51
N GLN A 38 2.80 -3.58 -1.81
CA GLN A 38 2.53 -4.47 -2.95
C GLN A 38 1.22 -5.27 -2.80
N VAL A 39 0.92 -5.75 -1.59
CA VAL A 39 -0.36 -6.44 -1.30
C VAL A 39 -1.52 -5.46 -1.44
N CYS A 40 -1.42 -4.26 -0.85
CA CYS A 40 -2.43 -3.21 -0.95
C CYS A 40 -2.70 -2.82 -2.41
N ARG A 41 -1.63 -2.64 -3.21
CA ARG A 41 -1.73 -2.34 -4.64
C ARG A 41 -2.44 -3.43 -5.43
N LYS A 42 -2.20 -4.70 -5.09
CA LYS A 42 -2.90 -5.83 -5.70
C LYS A 42 -4.38 -5.83 -5.32
N LYS A 43 -4.70 -5.77 -4.02
CA LYS A 43 -6.07 -5.85 -3.48
C LYS A 43 -6.95 -4.69 -3.94
N LEU A 44 -6.45 -3.46 -3.90
CA LEU A 44 -7.19 -2.30 -4.41
C LEU A 44 -7.32 -2.32 -5.95
N GLY A 45 -6.37 -2.94 -6.65
CA GLY A 45 -6.45 -3.14 -8.10
C GLY A 45 -7.50 -4.16 -8.52
N GLU A 46 -7.65 -5.25 -7.77
CA GLU A 46 -8.74 -6.24 -7.96
C GLU A 46 -10.13 -5.61 -7.81
N LYS A 47 -10.23 -4.49 -7.06
CA LYS A 47 -11.44 -3.67 -6.90
C LYS A 47 -11.64 -2.61 -7.98
N GLY A 48 -10.74 -2.54 -8.98
CA GLY A 48 -10.82 -1.56 -10.06
C GLY A 48 -10.47 -0.13 -9.65
N LEU A 49 -9.92 0.10 -8.45
CA LEU A 49 -9.71 1.45 -7.89
C LEU A 49 -8.60 2.27 -8.58
N PHE A 50 -7.88 1.66 -9.54
CA PHE A 50 -6.87 2.31 -10.37
C PHE A 50 -7.29 2.41 -11.85
N ALA A 51 -8.52 2.03 -12.20
CA ALA A 51 -9.00 2.04 -13.58
C ALA A 51 -9.41 3.44 -14.07
N SER A 52 -9.91 4.30 -13.17
CA SER A 52 -10.29 5.68 -13.46
C SER A 52 -9.09 6.63 -13.37
N ARG A 53 -8.81 7.33 -14.47
CA ARG A 53 -7.81 8.41 -14.55
C ARG A 53 -8.40 9.80 -14.27
N GLU A 54 -9.52 9.86 -13.56
CA GLU A 54 -10.09 11.15 -13.14
C GLU A 54 -9.12 11.90 -12.21
N GLU A 55 -9.05 13.21 -12.36
CA GLU A 55 -8.27 14.10 -11.50
C GLU A 55 -8.61 13.85 -10.01
N GLY A 56 -7.59 13.69 -9.18
CA GLY A 56 -7.74 13.35 -7.76
C GLY A 56 -7.86 11.85 -7.44
N GLN A 57 -7.74 10.97 -8.44
CA GLN A 57 -7.75 9.52 -8.24
C GLN A 57 -6.38 8.81 -8.34
N GLY A 58 -5.32 9.56 -8.68
CA GLY A 58 -4.02 9.01 -9.12
C GLY A 58 -3.24 8.18 -8.09
N GLU A 59 -3.41 8.43 -6.78
CA GLU A 59 -2.65 7.73 -5.74
C GLU A 59 -3.60 7.35 -4.58
N ARG A 60 -3.81 6.05 -4.38
CA ARG A 60 -4.66 5.50 -3.31
C ARG A 60 -3.85 4.95 -2.13
N ILE A 61 -2.56 4.80 -2.30
CA ILE A 61 -1.66 4.20 -1.30
C ILE A 61 -0.54 5.18 -1.05
N VAL A 62 -0.35 5.55 0.21
CA VAL A 62 0.80 6.34 0.66
C VAL A 62 1.63 5.45 1.58
N SER A 63 2.91 5.29 1.28
CA SER A 63 3.85 4.57 2.15
C SER A 63 4.84 5.56 2.74
N VAL A 64 5.06 5.49 4.06
CA VAL A 64 5.97 6.37 4.78
C VAL A 64 7.01 5.53 5.52
N ASP A 65 8.29 5.81 5.32
CA ASP A 65 9.39 5.18 6.04
C ASP A 65 10.59 6.13 6.15
N LEU A 66 11.49 5.89 7.09
CA LEU A 66 12.77 6.60 7.16
C LEU A 66 13.73 6.15 6.04
N GLN A 67 13.53 4.95 5.51
CA GLN A 67 14.35 4.35 4.46
C GLN A 67 13.69 4.46 3.09
N GLU A 68 14.52 4.64 2.06
CA GLU A 68 14.06 4.60 0.69
C GLU A 68 13.53 3.21 0.31
N THR A 69 12.48 3.22 -0.52
CA THR A 69 11.87 2.01 -1.07
C THR A 69 11.87 2.12 -2.59
N ALA A 70 12.29 1.04 -3.27
CA ALA A 70 12.21 0.99 -4.73
C ALA A 70 10.77 1.26 -5.20
N PRO A 71 10.54 2.01 -6.29
CA PRO A 71 9.21 2.46 -6.68
C PRO A 71 8.23 1.29 -6.85
N ILE A 72 6.98 1.50 -6.46
CA ILE A 72 5.85 0.59 -6.68
C ILE A 72 4.76 1.40 -7.38
N ASP A 73 4.27 0.86 -8.50
CA ASP A 73 3.22 1.50 -9.29
C ASP A 73 1.95 1.80 -8.46
N ASN A 74 1.37 3.00 -8.64
CA ASN A 74 0.23 3.54 -7.89
C ASN A 74 0.42 3.58 -6.35
N VAL A 75 1.67 3.70 -5.88
CA VAL A 75 2.01 3.95 -4.48
C VAL A 75 2.87 5.21 -4.39
N HIS A 76 2.41 6.19 -3.62
CA HIS A 76 3.19 7.38 -3.29
C HIS A 76 4.12 7.02 -2.12
N HIS A 77 5.43 7.14 -2.32
CA HIS A 77 6.43 6.90 -1.27
C HIS A 77 6.91 8.22 -0.69
N ILE A 78 6.82 8.36 0.63
CA ILE A 78 7.34 9.50 1.39
C ILE A 78 8.47 8.98 2.26
N VAL A 79 9.66 9.55 2.10
CA VAL A 79 10.78 9.28 3.00
C VAL A 79 10.74 10.32 4.12
N GLY A 80 10.44 9.90 5.34
CA GLY A 80 10.22 10.83 6.44
C GLY A 80 9.94 10.18 7.79
N ASP A 81 10.06 10.99 8.83
CA ASP A 81 9.77 10.60 10.21
C ASP A 81 8.29 10.86 10.51
N ILE A 82 7.56 9.80 10.86
CA ILE A 82 6.12 9.87 11.17
C ILE A 82 5.81 10.64 12.46
N THR A 83 6.82 10.91 13.30
CA THR A 83 6.66 11.65 14.56
C THR A 83 6.87 13.15 14.42
N LYS A 84 7.31 13.62 13.25
CA LYS A 84 7.58 15.04 12.98
C LYS A 84 6.67 15.51 11.85
N GLY A 85 5.65 16.29 12.22
CA GLY A 85 4.70 16.94 11.31
C GLY A 85 4.77 18.46 11.40
#